data_AF-A0A1Z4GPE1-F1
#
_entry.id   AF-A0A1Z4GPE1-F1
#
_cell.length_a   1.000
_cell.length_b   1.000
_cell.length_c   1.000
_cell.angle_alpha   90.00
_cell.angle_beta   90.00
_cell.angle_gamma   90.00
#
_symmetry.space_group_name_H-M   'P 1'
#
loop_
_entity.id
_entity.type
_entity.pdbx_description
1 polymer ?
#
loop_
_entity_poly.entity_id
_entity_poly.type
_entity_poly.pdbx_seq_one_letter_code
_entity_poly.pdbx_strand_id
1 'polypeptide(L)'
;MTGNPLDPVLGKVAEALAKVVIQSAWNQSGKLFGWMGGRLNEGTRKLIYSASQQYAQNYQERHGTLKVLGMQEPVQIESIYTEVQFLGKEAIRQYASLEEIEKAYAKRSSERRFQAEDRKKQSGIKVANQKQFLMVLGQPGSGKTTFLRRMGWEALKGRAGRYQYACMPIFIELKEFNTSDIDLKKTIIDELATCKYPEPQRSAEQLLDQGKLLLLLDGLDEVNTNSEALAIQRIQKFVDRYNQNRFICSCRTAAYQSRFRRFSDVVMADFDDNQIRQYITNWFSSKTDKVAKMAYKCWKLLNQADYKAAKELAQTPLLLTFLCLVYDDSQSFPKNRAVLYGDALDILLKRWAAEKRVAHDSIYKDLTVALEEMMLAEIAYKGFHAKQLFFSRSEIMAQIREFLANNLNAPKHLDGDKVIDAIRIQQGILVERARSVLSAAGDGQR
;
A
#
# COMPACT_ATOMS: atom_id res chain seq x y z
N MET A 1 -16.53 14.44 29.36
CA MET A 1 -16.34 13.17 28.65
C MET A 1 -14.99 12.61 29.09
N THR A 2 -15.02 11.50 29.80
CA THR A 2 -13.91 10.89 30.54
C THR A 2 -12.81 10.44 29.58
N GLY A 3 -11.66 11.09 29.64
CA GLY A 3 -10.49 10.72 28.85
C GLY A 3 -10.00 9.33 29.26
N ASN A 4 -10.00 8.40 28.31
CA ASN A 4 -9.28 7.15 28.44
C ASN A 4 -7.82 7.47 28.77
N PRO A 5 -7.18 6.84 29.78
CA PRO A 5 -5.76 7.04 30.00
C PRO A 5 -5.02 6.71 28.70
N LEU A 6 -4.32 7.71 28.14
CA LEU A 6 -3.53 7.57 26.92
C LEU A 6 -2.64 6.33 27.04
N ASP A 7 -2.67 5.47 26.02
CA ASP A 7 -1.78 4.31 25.90
C ASP A 7 -0.34 4.75 26.26
N PRO A 8 0.34 4.11 27.23
CA PRO A 8 1.71 4.44 27.61
C PRO A 8 2.69 4.51 26.43
N VAL A 9 2.39 3.77 25.34
CA VAL A 9 3.15 3.82 24.08
C VAL A 9 2.92 5.17 23.37
N LEU A 10 1.67 5.63 23.27
CA LEU A 10 1.33 6.92 22.65
C LEU A 10 1.97 8.11 23.38
N GLY A 11 2.05 8.07 24.72
CA GLY A 11 2.75 9.08 25.50
C GLY A 11 4.24 9.21 25.12
N LYS A 12 4.95 8.08 25.01
CA LYS A 12 6.37 8.06 24.61
C LYS A 12 6.58 8.48 23.16
N VAL A 13 5.69 8.07 22.25
CA VAL A 13 5.68 8.50 20.85
C VAL A 13 5.54 10.01 20.74
N ALA A 14 4.58 10.59 21.47
CA ALA A 14 4.35 12.03 21.47
C ALA A 14 5.55 12.81 22.01
N GLU A 15 6.23 12.31 23.04
CA GLU A 15 7.44 12.92 23.57
C GLU A 15 8.59 12.91 22.52
N ALA A 16 8.75 11.80 21.79
CA ALA A 16 9.75 11.69 20.74
C ALA A 16 9.47 12.67 19.59
N LEU A 17 8.23 12.76 19.14
CA LEU A 17 7.78 13.74 18.13
C LEU A 17 7.98 15.19 18.58
N ALA A 18 7.53 15.53 19.79
CA ALA A 18 7.65 16.88 20.32
C ALA A 18 9.12 17.32 20.38
N LYS A 19 10.03 16.41 20.75
CA LYS A 19 11.48 16.67 20.73
C LYS A 19 11.98 17.01 19.32
N VAL A 20 11.54 16.29 18.28
CA VAL A 20 11.91 16.57 16.88
C VAL A 20 11.45 17.98 16.48
N VAL A 21 10.20 18.33 16.78
CA VAL A 21 9.63 19.64 16.40
C VAL A 21 10.26 20.79 17.20
N ILE A 22 10.46 20.63 18.51
CA ILE A 22 11.11 21.63 19.37
C ILE A 22 12.57 21.88 18.94
N GLN A 23 13.32 20.82 18.66
CA GLN A 23 14.70 20.95 18.13
C GLN A 23 14.72 21.70 16.80
N SER A 24 13.72 21.46 15.96
CA SER A 24 13.61 22.13 14.66
C SER A 24 13.31 23.62 14.81
N ALA A 25 12.39 23.98 15.71
CA ALA A 25 12.08 25.37 16.01
C ALA A 25 13.27 26.13 16.64
N TRP A 26 14.14 25.47 17.42
CA TRP A 26 15.32 26.11 18.02
C TRP A 26 16.45 26.41 17.03
N ASN A 27 16.76 25.51 16.09
CA ASN A 27 17.95 25.63 15.24
C ASN A 27 17.94 26.83 14.28
N GLN A 28 16.77 27.41 13.98
CA GLN A 28 16.66 28.61 13.12
C GLN A 28 16.58 29.93 13.91
N SER A 29 16.05 29.92 15.13
CA SER A 29 16.01 31.12 16.00
C SER A 29 17.41 31.64 16.30
N GLY A 30 18.43 30.77 16.30
CA GLY A 30 19.84 31.14 16.45
C GLY A 30 20.49 31.78 15.20
N LYS A 31 19.89 31.69 14.01
CA LYS A 31 20.44 32.28 12.77
C LYS A 31 19.84 33.63 12.38
N LEU A 32 18.63 33.97 12.85
CA LEU A 32 17.95 35.21 12.49
C LEU A 32 17.90 36.25 13.63
N PHE A 33 18.07 35.84 14.88
CA PHE A 33 18.03 36.73 16.05
C PHE A 33 19.40 36.79 16.73
N GLY A 34 20.29 37.60 16.17
CA GLY A 34 21.55 37.99 16.80
C GLY A 34 21.42 38.85 18.07
N TRP A 35 20.20 39.11 18.58
CA TRP A 35 20.06 39.95 19.79
C TRP A 35 18.87 39.66 20.74
N MET A 36 18.04 38.63 20.48
CA MET A 36 17.09 38.11 21.47
C MET A 36 17.05 36.58 21.35
N GLY A 37 17.91 35.91 22.13
CA GLY A 37 17.95 34.45 22.27
C GLY A 37 16.67 33.92 22.91
N GLY A 38 15.60 33.78 22.13
CA GLY A 38 14.32 33.30 22.61
C GLY A 38 14.32 31.78 22.80
N ARG A 39 14.55 31.31 24.03
CA ARG A 39 14.07 29.98 24.45
C ARG A 39 12.57 29.92 24.11
N LEU A 40 12.14 28.91 23.33
CA LEU A 40 10.72 28.54 23.23
C LEU A 40 10.10 28.60 24.63
N ASN A 41 9.10 29.47 24.81
CA ASN A 41 8.43 29.64 26.09
C ASN A 41 7.71 28.33 26.47
N GLU A 42 7.41 28.15 27.76
CA GLU A 42 6.82 26.91 28.25
C GLU A 42 5.45 26.62 27.63
N GLY A 43 4.68 27.67 27.32
CA GLY A 43 3.38 27.57 26.65
C GLY A 43 3.47 26.95 25.26
N THR A 44 4.41 27.41 24.42
CA THR A 44 4.64 26.86 23.08
C THR A 44 5.10 25.41 23.15
N ARG A 45 5.93 25.04 24.14
CA ARG A 45 6.33 23.63 24.32
C ARG A 45 5.14 22.74 24.68
N LYS A 46 4.24 23.20 25.54
CA LYS A 46 3.01 22.48 25.89
C LYS A 46 2.09 22.32 24.67
N LEU A 47 1.96 23.35 23.84
CA LEU A 47 1.20 23.29 22.58
C LEU A 47 1.80 22.28 21.61
N ILE A 48 3.12 22.30 21.39
CA ILE A 48 3.81 21.33 20.51
C ILE A 48 3.63 19.91 21.04
N TYR A 49 3.73 19.70 22.36
CA TYR A 49 3.52 18.37 22.95
C TYR A 49 2.09 17.88 22.74
N SER A 50 1.08 18.71 22.99
CA SER A 50 -0.33 18.36 22.75
C SER A 50 -0.61 18.08 21.26
N ALA A 51 -0.05 18.88 20.35
CA ALA A 51 -0.14 18.65 18.92
C ALA A 51 0.55 17.34 18.50
N SER A 52 1.68 17.00 19.14
CA SER A 52 2.40 15.73 18.92
C SER A 52 1.61 14.51 19.41
N GLN A 53 0.88 14.64 20.52
CA GLN A 53 -0.05 13.61 20.99
C GLN A 53 -1.19 13.40 20.01
N GLN A 54 -1.81 14.49 19.55
CA GLN A 54 -2.88 14.42 18.55
C GLN A 54 -2.39 13.80 17.24
N TYR A 55 -1.19 14.17 16.79
CA TYR A 55 -0.58 13.60 15.60
C TYR A 55 -0.37 12.09 15.72
N ALA A 56 0.21 11.64 16.83
CA ALA A 56 0.46 10.23 17.08
C ALA A 56 -0.84 9.41 17.09
N GLN A 57 -1.88 9.95 17.74
CA GLN A 57 -3.20 9.33 17.79
C GLN A 57 -3.83 9.26 16.40
N ASN A 58 -3.86 10.38 15.66
CA ASN A 58 -4.38 10.43 14.30
C ASN A 58 -3.67 9.44 13.38
N TYR A 59 -2.34 9.34 13.49
CA TYR A 59 -1.56 8.39 12.70
C TYR A 59 -1.94 6.95 13.03
N GLN A 60 -2.09 6.60 14.32
CA GLN A 60 -2.51 5.26 14.72
C GLN A 60 -3.94 4.93 14.26
N GLU A 61 -4.87 5.87 14.36
CA GLU A 61 -6.26 5.68 13.93
C GLU A 61 -6.36 5.49 12.40
N ARG A 62 -5.65 6.31 11.62
CA ARG A 62 -5.70 6.28 10.14
C ARG A 62 -4.85 5.16 9.53
N HIS A 63 -3.72 4.84 10.15
CA HIS A 63 -2.67 4.00 9.54
C HIS A 63 -2.22 2.82 10.41
N GLY A 64 -2.69 2.72 11.65
CA GLY A 64 -2.34 1.63 12.57
C GLY A 64 -3.21 0.39 12.43
N THR A 65 -4.31 0.47 11.67
CA THR A 65 -5.21 -0.66 11.45
C THR A 65 -5.22 -1.13 10.00
N LEU A 66 -5.44 -2.43 9.82
CA LEU A 66 -5.73 -3.07 8.56
C LEU A 66 -7.18 -3.54 8.60
N LYS A 67 -7.98 -3.03 7.66
CA LYS A 67 -9.29 -3.57 7.35
C LYS A 67 -9.29 -3.93 5.88
N VAL A 68 -9.08 -5.20 5.58
CA VAL A 68 -9.32 -5.68 4.22
C VAL A 68 -10.77 -6.05 4.09
N LEU A 69 -11.20 -6.09 2.84
CA LEU A 69 -12.55 -6.41 2.50
C LEU A 69 -12.91 -7.83 2.95
N GLY A 70 -14.02 -7.95 3.66
CA GLY A 70 -14.45 -9.19 4.27
C GLY A 70 -14.03 -9.44 5.72
N MET A 71 -13.28 -8.51 6.32
CA MET A 71 -13.10 -8.50 7.77
C MET A 71 -14.32 -7.90 8.46
N GLN A 72 -14.82 -8.54 9.52
CA GLN A 72 -15.87 -7.97 10.36
C GLN A 72 -15.35 -6.73 11.11
N GLU A 73 -14.17 -6.85 11.70
CA GLU A 73 -13.50 -5.78 12.45
C GLU A 73 -12.08 -5.51 11.92
N PRO A 74 -11.59 -4.26 12.00
CA PRO A 74 -10.20 -3.95 11.70
C PRO A 74 -9.24 -4.63 12.70
N VAL A 75 -8.08 -5.07 12.22
CA VAL A 75 -7.00 -5.59 13.06
C VAL A 75 -5.85 -4.60 13.16
N GLN A 76 -5.14 -4.59 14.29
CA GLN A 76 -3.95 -3.75 14.44
C GLN A 76 -2.84 -4.27 13.53
N ILE A 77 -2.28 -3.41 12.67
CA ILE A 77 -1.18 -3.79 11.78
C ILE A 77 -0.02 -4.37 12.62
N GLU A 78 0.28 -3.79 13.78
CA GLU A 78 1.34 -4.26 14.66
C GLU A 78 1.15 -5.71 15.13
N SER A 79 -0.09 -6.19 15.29
CA SER A 79 -0.33 -7.57 15.76
C SER A 79 -0.15 -8.60 14.65
N ILE A 80 -0.39 -8.22 13.38
CA ILE A 80 -0.32 -9.13 12.23
C ILE A 80 0.93 -8.93 11.35
N TYR A 81 1.65 -7.82 11.51
CA TYR A 81 2.77 -7.48 10.64
C TYR A 81 3.83 -8.57 10.63
N THR A 82 4.12 -9.04 9.42
CA THR A 82 5.21 -9.98 9.15
C THR A 82 6.30 -9.23 8.40
N GLU A 83 7.54 -9.38 8.84
CA GLU A 83 8.68 -8.62 8.30
C GLU A 83 8.81 -8.82 6.79
N VAL A 84 8.69 -7.72 6.04
CA VAL A 84 8.86 -7.71 4.59
C VAL A 84 10.33 -7.85 4.23
N GLN A 85 10.59 -8.53 3.11
CA GLN A 85 11.93 -8.69 2.56
C GLN A 85 12.02 -8.11 1.15
N PHE A 86 13.20 -7.63 0.77
CA PHE A 86 13.48 -7.12 -0.56
C PHE A 86 14.47 -8.03 -1.30
N LEU A 87 14.24 -8.19 -2.61
CA LEU A 87 15.14 -8.87 -3.51
C LEU A 87 16.38 -8.01 -3.80
N GLY A 88 17.53 -8.67 -4.00
CA GLY A 88 18.78 -8.02 -4.38
C GLY A 88 18.71 -7.30 -5.74
N LYS A 89 19.68 -6.42 -6.00
CA LYS A 89 19.73 -5.51 -7.17
C LYS A 89 19.59 -6.20 -8.53
N GLU A 90 20.01 -7.46 -8.64
CA GLU A 90 19.92 -8.25 -9.88
C GLU A 90 18.47 -8.56 -10.29
N ALA A 91 17.54 -8.59 -9.34
CA ALA A 91 16.11 -8.80 -9.62
C ALA A 91 15.47 -7.64 -10.38
N ILE A 92 15.99 -6.41 -10.21
CA ILE A 92 15.44 -5.20 -10.83
C ILE A 92 15.70 -5.19 -12.35
N ARG A 93 16.82 -5.80 -12.80
CA ARG A 93 17.17 -5.87 -14.23
C ARG A 93 16.16 -6.65 -15.07
N GLN A 94 15.35 -7.51 -14.47
CA GLN A 94 14.31 -8.29 -15.18
C GLN A 94 13.04 -7.48 -15.44
N TYR A 95 12.93 -6.26 -14.92
CA TYR A 95 11.76 -5.39 -15.08
C TYR A 95 12.09 -4.13 -15.89
N ALA A 96 13.16 -4.14 -16.69
CA ALA A 96 13.64 -2.95 -17.39
C ALA A 96 12.94 -2.68 -18.74
N SER A 97 12.24 -3.66 -19.32
CA SER A 97 11.37 -3.48 -20.48
C SER A 97 10.09 -4.32 -20.41
N LEU A 98 9.04 -3.92 -21.14
CA LEU A 98 7.78 -4.67 -21.24
C LEU A 98 8.00 -6.11 -21.72
N GLU A 99 8.88 -6.32 -22.70
CA GLU A 99 9.26 -7.66 -23.19
C GLU A 99 10.01 -8.49 -22.14
N GLU A 100 10.87 -7.87 -21.31
CA GLU A 100 11.58 -8.57 -20.23
C GLU A 100 10.62 -8.95 -19.10
N ILE A 101 9.65 -8.08 -18.81
CA ILE A 101 8.56 -8.34 -17.87
C ILE A 101 7.73 -9.53 -18.38
N GLU A 102 7.29 -9.51 -19.65
CA GLU A 102 6.57 -10.61 -20.29
C GLU A 102 7.37 -11.91 -20.31
N LYS A 103 8.67 -11.86 -20.64
CA LYS A 103 9.56 -13.02 -20.60
C LYS A 103 9.75 -13.55 -19.18
N ALA A 104 9.88 -12.67 -18.18
CA ALA A 104 9.96 -13.07 -16.78
C ALA A 104 8.66 -13.73 -16.30
N TYR A 105 7.49 -13.22 -16.73
CA TYR A 105 6.19 -13.84 -16.47
C TYR A 105 6.01 -15.18 -17.19
N ALA A 106 6.35 -15.26 -18.48
CA ALA A 106 6.30 -16.49 -19.26
C ALA A 106 7.22 -17.56 -18.67
N LYS A 107 8.44 -17.18 -18.25
CA LYS A 107 9.40 -18.09 -17.62
C LYS A 107 8.90 -18.60 -16.26
N ARG A 108 8.36 -17.72 -15.40
CA ARG A 108 7.70 -18.07 -14.12
C ARG A 108 6.53 -19.04 -14.29
N SER A 109 5.81 -18.95 -15.40
CA SER A 109 4.70 -19.87 -15.68
C SER A 109 5.12 -21.24 -16.24
N SER A 110 6.29 -21.32 -16.87
CA SER A 110 6.80 -22.56 -17.48
C SER A 110 7.66 -23.37 -16.50
N GLU A 111 8.42 -22.68 -15.64
CA GLU A 111 9.27 -23.28 -14.62
C GLU A 111 8.46 -23.34 -13.32
N ARG A 112 7.84 -24.50 -13.05
CA ARG A 112 7.08 -24.81 -11.81
C ARG A 112 7.97 -24.90 -10.55
N ARG A 113 8.99 -24.02 -10.45
CA ARG A 113 9.89 -23.85 -9.31
C ARG A 113 9.77 -22.40 -8.83
N PHE A 114 9.01 -22.22 -7.76
CA PHE A 114 8.71 -20.94 -7.13
C PHE A 114 9.85 -20.36 -6.28
N GLN A 115 11.00 -21.01 -6.22
CA GLN A 115 12.17 -20.45 -5.55
C GLN A 115 13.09 -19.85 -6.61
N ALA A 116 13.18 -18.51 -6.64
CA ALA A 116 14.43 -17.88 -7.02
C ALA A 116 15.45 -18.22 -5.92
N GLU A 117 15.94 -19.46 -5.96
CA GLU A 117 16.63 -20.19 -4.88
C GLU A 117 18.00 -19.60 -4.52
N ASP A 118 18.39 -18.46 -5.09
CA ASP A 118 19.72 -17.88 -4.90
C ASP A 118 19.76 -16.34 -4.81
N ARG A 119 18.61 -15.68 -4.58
CA ARG A 119 18.60 -14.22 -4.43
C ARG A 119 18.73 -13.84 -2.96
N LYS A 120 19.86 -13.25 -2.60
CA LYS A 120 20.06 -12.63 -1.27
C LYS A 120 18.91 -11.68 -0.96
N LYS A 121 18.03 -12.08 -0.03
CA LYS A 121 16.94 -11.26 0.49
C LYS A 121 17.47 -10.35 1.61
N GLN A 122 16.93 -9.15 1.72
CA GLN A 122 17.27 -8.20 2.79
C GLN A 122 16.01 -7.77 3.55
N SER A 123 16.10 -7.66 4.89
CA SER A 123 15.00 -7.15 5.71
C SER A 123 14.61 -5.73 5.29
N GLY A 124 13.31 -5.48 5.21
CA GLY A 124 12.75 -4.21 4.76
C GLY A 124 13.13 -3.04 5.65
N ILE A 125 13.05 -3.20 6.97
CA ILE A 125 13.45 -2.13 7.91
C ILE A 125 14.96 -1.83 7.81
N LYS A 126 15.79 -2.85 7.59
CA LYS A 126 17.24 -2.68 7.41
C LYS A 126 17.53 -1.84 6.16
N VAL A 127 16.87 -2.14 5.05
CA VAL A 127 17.03 -1.36 3.81
C VAL A 127 16.51 0.06 3.98
N ALA A 128 15.35 0.26 4.63
CA ALA A 128 14.79 1.60 4.87
C ALA A 128 15.70 2.48 5.75
N ASN A 129 16.41 1.88 6.69
CA ASN A 129 17.45 2.58 7.46
C ASN A 129 18.67 2.91 6.60
N GLN A 130 19.09 2.03 5.69
CA GLN A 130 20.27 2.27 4.84
C GLN A 130 20.04 3.28 3.70
N LYS A 131 18.79 3.45 3.25
CA LYS A 131 18.46 4.24 2.06
C LYS A 131 17.65 5.47 2.42
N GLN A 132 18.20 6.65 2.13
CA GLN A 132 17.51 7.92 2.31
C GLN A 132 16.38 8.12 1.28
N PHE A 133 16.58 7.65 0.05
CA PHE A 133 15.58 7.69 -1.03
C PHE A 133 15.32 6.24 -1.46
N LEU A 134 14.17 5.70 -1.09
CA LEU A 134 13.83 4.29 -1.32
C LEU A 134 12.58 4.20 -2.20
N MET A 135 12.67 3.49 -3.32
CA MET A 135 11.53 3.16 -4.17
C MET A 135 11.19 1.68 -3.96
N VAL A 136 10.00 1.44 -3.39
CA VAL A 136 9.50 0.11 -3.06
C VAL A 136 8.58 -0.36 -4.18
N LEU A 137 9.11 -1.26 -5.00
CA LEU A 137 8.39 -1.91 -6.10
C LEU A 137 7.79 -3.23 -5.63
N GLY A 138 6.64 -3.61 -6.18
CA GLY A 138 6.03 -4.91 -5.89
C GLY A 138 4.72 -5.13 -6.62
N GLN A 139 4.27 -6.38 -6.65
CA GLN A 139 2.99 -6.75 -7.24
C GLN A 139 1.80 -6.16 -6.46
N PRO A 140 0.59 -6.10 -7.06
CA PRO A 140 -0.64 -5.86 -6.31
C PRO A 140 -0.75 -6.80 -5.10
N GLY A 141 -1.25 -6.30 -3.97
CA GLY A 141 -1.42 -7.12 -2.76
C GLY A 141 -0.11 -7.55 -2.05
N SER A 142 1.06 -7.14 -2.54
CA SER A 142 2.35 -7.53 -1.93
C SER A 142 2.59 -6.92 -0.54
N GLY A 143 1.84 -5.89 -0.15
CA GLY A 143 1.97 -5.23 1.17
C GLY A 143 2.80 -3.94 1.17
N LYS A 144 2.96 -3.26 0.02
CA LYS A 144 3.67 -1.97 -0.10
C LYS A 144 3.13 -0.89 0.84
N THR A 145 1.83 -0.60 0.78
CA THR A 145 1.15 0.35 1.67
C THR A 145 1.35 -0.01 3.14
N THR A 146 1.17 -1.29 3.49
CA THR A 146 1.40 -1.81 4.85
C THR A 146 2.84 -1.61 5.31
N PHE A 147 3.82 -1.80 4.43
CA PHE A 147 5.23 -1.52 4.71
C PHE A 147 5.46 -0.04 5.00
N LEU A 148 4.94 0.89 4.17
CA LEU A 148 5.06 2.33 4.41
C LEU A 148 4.43 2.74 5.75
N ARG A 149 3.19 2.30 6.02
CA ARG A 149 2.50 2.54 7.30
C ARG A 149 3.32 2.02 8.48
N ARG A 150 3.92 0.82 8.36
CA ARG A 150 4.81 0.26 9.38
C ARG A 150 6.06 1.11 9.58
N MET A 151 6.69 1.59 8.52
CA MET A 151 7.88 2.46 8.64
C MET A 151 7.56 3.76 9.38
N GLY A 152 6.41 4.36 9.11
CA GLY A 152 5.98 5.55 9.86
C GLY A 152 5.71 5.23 11.32
N TRP A 153 5.02 4.13 11.64
CA TRP A 153 4.83 3.71 13.03
C TRP A 153 6.16 3.44 13.76
N GLU A 154 7.13 2.81 13.09
CA GLU A 154 8.47 2.60 13.65
C GLU A 154 9.24 3.91 13.86
N ALA A 155 9.08 4.90 12.99
CA ALA A 155 9.67 6.23 13.16
C ALA A 155 9.04 7.00 14.33
N LEU A 156 7.71 6.91 14.49
CA LEU A 156 6.97 7.50 15.62
C LEU A 156 7.44 6.98 16.97
N LYS A 157 7.78 5.70 17.07
CA LYS A 157 8.33 5.09 18.30
C LYS A 157 9.72 5.63 18.67
N GLY A 158 10.37 6.42 17.82
CA GLY A 158 11.68 7.02 18.08
C GLY A 158 12.71 5.97 18.48
N ARG A 159 13.41 6.17 19.60
CA ARG A 159 14.42 5.22 20.10
C ARG A 159 13.87 3.84 20.50
N ALA A 160 12.57 3.74 20.77
CA ALA A 160 11.92 2.46 21.06
C ALA A 160 11.51 1.71 19.77
N GLY A 161 11.53 2.40 18.62
CA GLY A 161 11.27 1.83 17.31
C GLY A 161 12.51 1.22 16.66
N ARG A 162 12.29 0.55 15.53
CA ARG A 162 13.33 -0.05 14.70
C ARG A 162 13.82 0.89 13.59
N TYR A 163 13.14 2.01 13.36
CA TYR A 163 13.59 3.05 12.44
C TYR A 163 14.59 3.95 13.17
N GLN A 164 15.80 4.10 12.61
CA GLN A 164 16.95 4.66 13.34
C GLN A 164 17.00 6.19 13.37
N TYR A 165 16.18 6.85 12.57
CA TYR A 165 16.22 8.31 12.41
C TYR A 165 15.10 8.98 13.21
N ALA A 166 15.45 10.02 13.95
CA ALA A 166 14.51 10.87 14.65
C ALA A 166 13.84 11.83 13.64
N CYS A 167 12.79 11.33 12.97
CA CYS A 167 12.03 12.04 11.96
C CYS A 167 10.53 11.94 12.26
N MET A 168 9.77 12.96 11.87
CA MET A 168 8.32 12.93 11.88
C MET A 168 7.82 12.30 10.56
N PRO A 169 7.10 11.17 10.59
CA PRO A 169 6.64 10.50 9.38
C PRO A 169 5.34 11.12 8.88
N ILE A 170 5.32 11.62 7.64
CA ILE A 170 4.11 12.09 6.96
C ILE A 170 3.73 11.06 5.90
N PHE A 171 2.52 10.51 6.01
CA PHE A 171 1.99 9.54 5.05
C PHE A 171 1.09 10.26 4.03
N ILE A 172 1.36 10.06 2.74
CA ILE A 172 0.69 10.75 1.64
C ILE A 172 0.24 9.70 0.62
N GLU A 173 -1.07 9.55 0.45
CA GLU A 173 -1.65 8.70 -0.60
C GLU A 173 -1.68 9.48 -1.92
N LEU A 174 -0.83 9.11 -2.88
CA LEU A 174 -0.67 9.88 -4.12
C LEU A 174 -1.92 9.88 -5.01
N LYS A 175 -2.80 8.89 -4.85
CA LYS A 175 -4.11 8.82 -5.51
C LYS A 175 -5.06 9.97 -5.13
N GLU A 176 -4.81 10.66 -4.00
CA GLU A 176 -5.64 11.79 -3.56
C GLU A 176 -5.37 13.05 -4.41
N PHE A 177 -4.25 13.10 -5.13
CA PHE A 177 -3.96 14.22 -6.00
C PHE A 177 -4.54 14.07 -7.40
N ASN A 178 -5.11 15.17 -7.89
CA ASN A 178 -5.30 15.37 -9.31
C ASN A 178 -3.96 15.71 -9.99
N THR A 179 -3.76 15.28 -11.23
CA THR A 179 -2.50 15.40 -11.98
C THR A 179 -1.91 16.81 -12.03
N SER A 180 -2.74 17.84 -11.97
CA SER A 180 -2.36 19.25 -12.06
C SER A 180 -2.01 19.90 -10.71
N ASP A 181 -2.30 19.26 -9.58
CA ASP A 181 -2.30 19.91 -8.25
C ASP A 181 -1.49 19.14 -7.18
N ILE A 182 -0.50 18.34 -7.60
CA ILE A 182 0.44 17.75 -6.62
C ILE A 182 1.22 18.86 -5.93
N ASP A 183 0.86 19.13 -4.67
CA ASP A 183 1.55 20.02 -3.75
C ASP A 183 1.79 19.30 -2.42
N LEU A 184 2.90 18.54 -2.37
CA LEU A 184 3.31 17.81 -1.18
C LEU A 184 3.58 18.74 0.01
N LYS A 185 3.99 20.00 -0.24
CA LYS A 185 4.25 20.95 0.83
C LYS A 185 2.93 21.31 1.51
N LYS A 186 1.91 21.63 0.72
CA LYS A 186 0.57 21.93 1.21
C LYS A 186 0.01 20.78 2.04
N THR A 187 0.13 19.53 1.59
CA THR A 187 -0.32 18.36 2.37
C THR A 187 0.35 18.27 3.74
N ILE A 188 1.65 18.57 3.83
CA ILE A 188 2.37 18.59 5.13
C ILE A 188 1.82 19.71 6.03
N ILE A 189 1.57 20.90 5.46
CA ILE A 189 1.04 22.05 6.19
C ILE A 189 -0.37 21.73 6.73
N ASP A 190 -1.23 21.18 5.89
CA ASP A 190 -2.60 20.82 6.23
C ASP A 190 -2.63 19.74 7.32
N GLU A 191 -1.71 18.78 7.27
CA GLU A 191 -1.59 17.74 8.30
C GLU A 191 -1.14 18.31 9.66
N LEU A 192 -0.15 19.21 9.66
CA LEU A 192 0.28 19.91 10.88
C LEU A 192 -0.83 20.83 11.43
N ALA A 193 -1.57 21.51 10.56
CA ALA A 193 -2.69 22.35 10.93
C ALA A 193 -3.83 21.53 11.55
N THR A 194 -4.16 20.39 10.95
CA THR A 194 -5.14 19.42 11.48
C THR A 194 -4.81 18.99 12.90
N CYS A 195 -3.51 18.80 13.19
CA CYS A 195 -3.03 18.43 14.53
C CYS A 195 -2.78 19.64 15.46
N LYS A 196 -3.13 20.86 15.02
CA LYS A 196 -3.02 22.11 15.78
C LYS A 196 -1.58 22.48 16.17
N TYR A 197 -0.60 22.15 15.34
CA TYR A 197 0.76 22.66 15.54
C TYR A 197 0.79 24.19 15.41
N PRO A 198 1.60 24.90 16.21
CA PRO A 198 1.76 26.35 16.10
C PRO A 198 2.43 26.71 14.76
N GLU A 199 1.96 27.79 14.14
CA GLU A 199 2.48 28.29 12.85
C GLU A 199 2.72 27.16 11.82
N PRO A 200 1.69 26.38 11.42
CA PRO A 200 1.87 25.12 10.69
C PRO A 200 2.65 25.29 9.38
N GLN A 201 2.47 26.41 8.68
CA GLN A 201 3.26 26.79 7.51
C GLN A 201 4.77 26.82 7.81
N ARG A 202 5.14 27.60 8.83
CA ARG A 202 6.54 27.80 9.23
C ARG A 202 7.13 26.51 9.80
N SER A 203 6.36 25.81 10.62
CA SER A 203 6.75 24.52 11.19
C SER A 203 7.03 23.49 10.09
N ALA A 204 6.18 23.41 9.06
CA ALA A 204 6.40 22.53 7.91
C ALA A 204 7.68 22.88 7.14
N GLU A 205 7.89 24.17 6.85
CA GLU A 205 9.11 24.66 6.18
C GLU A 205 10.37 24.34 6.98
N GLN A 206 10.35 24.56 8.29
CA GLN A 206 11.48 24.27 9.17
C GLN A 206 11.80 22.78 9.23
N LEU A 207 10.78 21.93 9.35
CA LEU A 207 10.97 20.48 9.37
C LEU A 207 11.53 19.97 8.03
N LEU A 208 11.03 20.51 6.92
CA LEU A 208 11.52 20.19 5.58
C LEU A 208 12.98 20.64 5.39
N ASP A 209 13.30 21.89 5.70
CA ASP A 209 14.65 22.44 5.49
C ASP A 209 15.71 21.73 6.35
N GLN A 210 15.32 21.21 7.52
CA GLN A 210 16.22 20.54 8.47
C GLN A 210 16.30 19.02 8.28
N GLY A 211 15.61 18.45 7.29
CA GLY A 211 15.64 17.00 7.04
C GLY A 211 14.96 16.18 8.14
N LYS A 212 13.95 16.75 8.81
CA LYS A 212 13.29 16.15 9.98
C LYS A 212 12.04 15.37 9.62
N LEU A 213 11.72 15.20 8.34
CA LEU A 213 10.59 14.42 7.88
C LEU A 213 11.01 13.07 7.27
N LEU A 214 10.18 12.06 7.53
CA LEU A 214 10.11 10.84 6.76
C LEU A 214 8.86 10.90 5.88
N LEU A 215 9.02 11.12 4.59
CA LEU A 215 7.93 11.26 3.64
C LEU A 215 7.62 9.89 3.03
N LEU A 216 6.43 9.38 3.30
CA LEU A 216 5.92 8.08 2.85
C LEU A 216 4.92 8.33 1.71
N LEU A 217 5.36 8.17 0.48
CA LEU A 217 4.58 8.49 -0.73
C LEU A 217 4.01 7.19 -1.32
N ASP A 218 2.74 6.90 -1.04
CA ASP A 218 2.12 5.63 -1.41
C ASP A 218 1.37 5.72 -2.75
N GLY A 219 1.56 4.71 -3.61
CA GLY A 219 0.76 4.53 -4.82
C GLY A 219 1.12 5.47 -5.98
N LEU A 220 2.40 5.53 -6.36
CA LEU A 220 2.83 6.35 -7.52
C LEU A 220 2.09 5.98 -8.81
N ASP A 221 1.77 4.69 -9.01
CA ASP A 221 1.01 4.21 -10.16
C ASP A 221 -0.49 4.51 -10.11
N GLU A 222 -0.98 5.03 -8.98
CA GLU A 222 -2.39 5.36 -8.76
C GLU A 222 -2.68 6.85 -9.00
N VAL A 223 -1.67 7.63 -9.39
CA VAL A 223 -1.87 9.01 -9.85
C VAL A 223 -2.62 8.99 -11.19
N ASN A 224 -3.68 9.78 -11.31
CA ASN A 224 -4.53 9.83 -12.50
C ASN A 224 -3.71 9.95 -13.80
N THR A 225 -4.05 9.18 -14.84
CA THR A 225 -3.09 8.83 -15.90
C THR A 225 -2.91 9.87 -17.00
N ASN A 226 -3.67 10.97 -16.98
CA ASN A 226 -3.55 12.03 -17.99
C ASN A 226 -2.23 12.84 -17.89
N SER A 227 -1.46 12.73 -16.79
CA SER A 227 -0.17 13.43 -16.64
C SER A 227 0.79 12.82 -15.60
N GLU A 228 0.95 11.50 -15.59
CA GLU A 228 1.91 10.80 -14.70
C GLU A 228 3.33 11.41 -14.77
N ALA A 229 3.80 11.77 -15.96
CA ALA A 229 5.10 12.41 -16.17
C ALA A 229 5.23 13.76 -15.43
N LEU A 230 4.16 14.56 -15.39
CA LEU A 230 4.14 15.83 -14.67
C LEU A 230 4.16 15.59 -13.15
N ALA A 231 3.40 14.60 -12.68
CA ALA A 231 3.40 14.20 -11.28
C ALA A 231 4.79 13.79 -10.80
N ILE A 232 5.44 12.91 -11.56
CA ILE A 232 6.81 12.46 -11.30
C ILE A 232 7.77 13.64 -11.32
N GLN A 233 7.68 14.55 -12.30
CA GLN A 233 8.52 15.74 -12.36
C GLN A 233 8.37 16.63 -11.11
N ARG A 234 7.15 16.83 -10.62
CA ARG A 234 6.88 17.63 -9.42
C ARG A 234 7.43 16.97 -8.16
N ILE A 235 7.22 15.65 -8.01
CA ILE A 235 7.78 14.89 -6.88
C ILE A 235 9.31 14.95 -6.93
N GLN A 236 9.94 14.80 -8.10
CA GLN A 236 11.40 14.93 -8.26
C GLN A 236 11.90 16.31 -7.86
N LYS A 237 11.28 17.39 -8.35
CA LYS A 237 11.62 18.77 -7.95
C LYS A 237 11.50 18.98 -6.44
N PHE A 238 10.45 18.42 -5.83
CA PHE A 238 10.24 18.48 -4.39
C PHE A 238 11.34 17.73 -3.64
N VAL A 239 11.70 16.52 -4.06
CA VAL A 239 12.79 15.72 -3.47
C VAL A 239 14.15 16.43 -3.59
N ASP A 240 14.41 17.07 -4.73
CA ASP A 240 15.67 17.79 -5.00
C ASP A 240 15.82 19.04 -4.15
N ARG A 241 14.72 19.78 -3.92
CA ARG A 241 14.67 20.90 -2.96
C ARG A 241 14.78 20.38 -1.51
N TYR A 242 13.94 19.39 -1.21
CA TYR A 242 13.74 18.56 -0.02
C TYR A 242 14.89 17.68 0.47
N ASN A 243 16.12 17.87 0.01
CA ASN A 243 17.07 16.78 -0.13
C ASN A 243 17.71 16.22 1.16
N GLN A 244 17.46 16.82 2.32
CA GLN A 244 17.92 16.34 3.62
C GLN A 244 16.89 15.40 4.29
N ASN A 245 15.65 15.37 3.79
CA ASN A 245 14.61 14.48 4.31
C ASN A 245 14.81 13.05 3.79
N ARG A 246 14.10 12.12 4.42
CA ARG A 246 14.03 10.73 4.00
C ARG A 246 12.73 10.48 3.25
N PHE A 247 12.80 9.69 2.19
CA PHE A 247 11.69 9.39 1.30
C PHE A 247 11.57 7.89 1.09
N ILE A 248 10.36 7.36 1.29
CA ILE A 248 10.00 6.01 0.87
C ILE A 248 8.80 6.15 -0.04
N CYS A 249 8.97 5.84 -1.31
CA CYS A 249 7.90 5.85 -2.30
C CYS A 249 7.52 4.41 -2.65
N SER A 250 6.25 4.16 -2.93
CA SER A 250 5.78 2.86 -3.39
C SER A 250 5.20 2.95 -4.81
N CYS A 251 5.44 1.92 -5.60
CA CYS A 251 4.88 1.81 -6.96
C CYS A 251 4.70 0.32 -7.32
N ARG A 252 3.74 0.01 -8.19
CA ARG A 252 3.68 -1.31 -8.81
C ARG A 252 4.86 -1.52 -9.76
N THR A 253 5.49 -2.70 -9.69
CA THR A 253 6.68 -3.01 -10.53
C THR A 253 6.41 -2.83 -12.02
N ALA A 254 5.21 -3.20 -12.48
CA ALA A 254 4.89 -3.15 -13.90
C ALA A 254 4.62 -1.73 -14.42
N ALA A 255 4.17 -0.81 -13.56
CA ALA A 255 3.90 0.59 -13.92
C ALA A 255 5.16 1.47 -13.80
N TYR A 256 6.23 0.97 -13.17
CA TYR A 256 7.42 1.75 -12.91
C TYR A 256 8.32 1.85 -14.15
N GLN A 257 8.05 2.85 -14.99
CA GLN A 257 8.86 3.15 -16.18
C GLN A 257 9.86 4.28 -15.94
N SER A 258 9.68 5.03 -14.86
CA SER A 258 10.37 6.30 -14.61
C SER A 258 11.43 6.15 -13.52
N ARG A 259 12.71 6.20 -13.90
CA ARG A 259 13.82 6.16 -12.94
C ARG A 259 13.90 7.48 -12.16
N PHE A 260 13.39 7.49 -10.93
CA PHE A 260 13.70 8.56 -9.99
C PHE A 260 15.20 8.57 -9.74
N ARG A 261 15.91 9.58 -10.25
CA ARG A 261 17.39 9.61 -10.28
C ARG A 261 18.07 9.35 -8.93
N ARG A 262 17.44 9.80 -7.83
CA ARG A 262 18.00 9.70 -6.47
C ARG A 262 17.59 8.45 -5.72
N PHE A 263 16.55 7.77 -6.18
CA PHE A 263 15.96 6.65 -5.46
C PHE A 263 16.75 5.38 -5.71
N SER A 264 16.93 4.60 -4.64
CA SER A 264 17.34 3.21 -4.74
C SER A 264 16.09 2.36 -4.91
N ASP A 265 15.93 1.75 -6.08
CA ASP A 265 14.85 0.82 -6.34
C ASP A 265 15.09 -0.50 -5.60
N VAL A 266 14.04 -1.04 -4.99
CA VAL A 266 14.01 -2.38 -4.41
C VAL A 266 12.70 -3.07 -4.76
N VAL A 267 12.73 -4.39 -4.92
CA VAL A 267 11.54 -5.18 -5.22
C VAL A 267 11.16 -6.00 -4.00
N MET A 268 9.92 -5.86 -3.56
CA MET A 268 9.31 -6.65 -2.50
C MET A 268 9.30 -8.13 -2.90
N ALA A 269 9.88 -8.97 -2.05
CA ALA A 269 9.89 -10.41 -2.24
C ALA A 269 8.56 -11.00 -1.78
N ASP A 270 8.15 -12.07 -2.45
CA ASP A 270 7.03 -12.88 -2.02
C ASP A 270 7.35 -13.54 -0.66
N PHE A 271 6.30 -13.81 0.13
CA PHE A 271 6.46 -14.47 1.43
C PHE A 271 7.00 -15.89 1.25
N ASP A 272 8.03 -16.22 2.03
CA ASP A 272 8.47 -17.60 2.21
C ASP A 272 7.63 -18.34 3.27
N ASP A 273 7.85 -19.65 3.39
CA ASP A 273 7.14 -20.51 4.33
C ASP A 273 7.22 -20.01 5.79
N ASN A 274 8.35 -19.41 6.18
CA ASN A 274 8.49 -18.87 7.54
C ASN A 274 7.63 -17.61 7.72
N GLN A 275 7.62 -16.71 6.73
CA GLN A 275 6.76 -15.53 6.74
C GLN A 275 5.27 -15.92 6.71
N ILE A 276 4.86 -16.89 5.90
CA ILE A 276 3.48 -17.38 5.84
C ILE A 276 3.07 -17.95 7.20
N ARG A 277 3.89 -18.83 7.78
CA ARG A 277 3.62 -19.42 9.10
C ARG A 277 3.55 -18.35 10.19
N GLN A 278 4.44 -17.36 10.17
CA GLN A 278 4.42 -16.24 11.12
C GLN A 278 3.13 -15.43 11.00
N TYR A 279 2.71 -15.12 9.77
CA TYR A 279 1.48 -14.37 9.51
C TYR A 279 0.25 -15.13 10.04
N ILE A 280 0.12 -16.42 9.73
CA ILE A 280 -0.97 -17.28 10.24
C ILE A 280 -0.97 -17.33 11.78
N THR A 281 0.21 -17.43 12.38
CA THR A 281 0.36 -17.46 13.85
C THR A 281 -0.09 -16.15 14.50
N ASN A 282 0.25 -15.02 13.87
CA ASN A 282 -0.14 -13.70 14.32
C ASN A 282 -1.65 -13.45 14.13
N TRP A 283 -2.21 -13.92 13.00
CA TRP A 283 -3.62 -13.78 12.66
C TRP A 283 -4.50 -14.49 13.69
N PHE A 284 -4.23 -15.77 13.94
CA PHE A 284 -4.98 -16.60 14.89
C PHE A 284 -4.38 -16.53 16.30
N SER A 285 -4.29 -15.32 16.84
CA SER A 285 -3.62 -15.05 18.13
C SER A 285 -4.58 -14.81 19.30
N SER A 286 -5.90 -14.85 19.06
CA SER A 286 -6.90 -14.69 20.11
C SER A 286 -6.80 -15.80 21.15
N LYS A 287 -7.33 -15.58 22.36
CA LYS A 287 -7.34 -16.61 23.42
C LYS A 287 -8.06 -17.87 22.95
N THR A 288 -9.19 -17.69 22.25
CA THR A 288 -10.01 -18.77 21.71
C THR A 288 -9.24 -19.55 20.64
N ASP A 289 -8.58 -18.84 19.72
CA ASP A 289 -7.83 -19.44 18.62
C ASP A 289 -6.67 -20.30 19.13
N LYS A 290 -5.98 -19.80 20.17
CA LYS A 290 -4.86 -20.50 20.82
C LYS A 290 -5.33 -21.80 21.48
N VAL A 291 -6.46 -21.79 22.18
CA VAL A 291 -7.06 -22.99 22.78
C VAL A 291 -7.44 -24.00 21.68
N ALA A 292 -8.06 -23.52 20.59
CA ALA A 292 -8.44 -24.35 19.45
C ALA A 292 -7.28 -24.79 18.55
N LYS A 293 -6.07 -24.25 18.78
CA LYS A 293 -4.85 -24.43 17.97
C LYS A 293 -5.05 -24.08 16.50
N MET A 294 -5.81 -23.02 16.20
CA MET A 294 -6.21 -22.65 14.84
C MET A 294 -5.00 -22.39 13.94
N ALA A 295 -4.03 -21.59 14.39
CA ALA A 295 -2.81 -21.31 13.63
C ALA A 295 -2.07 -22.59 13.21
N TYR A 296 -1.92 -23.54 14.13
CA TYR A 296 -1.22 -24.80 13.87
C TYR A 296 -1.98 -25.66 12.86
N LYS A 297 -3.32 -25.78 13.01
CA LYS A 297 -4.16 -26.55 12.10
C LYS A 297 -4.19 -25.94 10.70
N CYS A 298 -4.33 -24.61 10.60
CA CYS A 298 -4.29 -23.86 9.35
C CYS A 298 -2.97 -24.08 8.60
N TRP A 299 -1.84 -23.84 9.26
CA TRP A 299 -0.51 -24.08 8.66
C TRP A 299 -0.31 -25.54 8.27
N LYS A 300 -0.71 -26.49 9.13
CA LYS A 300 -0.60 -27.93 8.84
C LYS A 300 -1.38 -28.31 7.59
N LEU A 301 -2.60 -27.79 7.42
CA LEU A 301 -3.44 -28.04 6.26
C LEU A 301 -2.83 -27.44 4.99
N LEU A 302 -2.44 -26.17 5.06
CA LEU A 302 -1.82 -25.44 3.94
C LEU A 302 -0.53 -26.11 3.44
N ASN A 303 0.20 -26.80 4.33
CA ASN A 303 1.44 -27.48 4.00
C ASN A 303 1.27 -28.90 3.44
N GLN A 304 0.04 -29.42 3.29
CA GLN A 304 -0.19 -30.72 2.64
C GLN A 304 -0.08 -30.60 1.12
N ALA A 305 0.28 -31.70 0.45
CA ALA A 305 0.48 -31.73 -0.99
C ALA A 305 -0.78 -31.34 -1.79
N ASP A 306 -1.96 -31.76 -1.33
CA ASP A 306 -3.27 -31.42 -1.91
C ASP A 306 -3.55 -29.90 -1.97
N TYR A 307 -2.89 -29.11 -1.11
CA TYR A 307 -3.10 -27.67 -0.98
C TYR A 307 -1.95 -26.83 -1.54
N LYS A 308 -1.10 -27.42 -2.39
CA LYS A 308 0.00 -26.70 -3.06
C LYS A 308 -0.48 -25.41 -3.74
N ALA A 309 -1.64 -25.49 -4.41
CA ALA A 309 -2.39 -24.38 -4.98
C ALA A 309 -2.60 -23.21 -4.00
N ALA A 310 -3.22 -23.47 -2.85
CA ALA A 310 -3.45 -22.46 -1.82
C ALA A 310 -2.13 -21.94 -1.24
N LYS A 311 -1.13 -22.81 -1.08
CA LYS A 311 0.18 -22.44 -0.56
C LYS A 311 0.93 -21.47 -1.50
N GLU A 312 0.77 -21.60 -2.81
CA GLU A 312 1.32 -20.66 -3.80
C GLU A 312 0.64 -19.27 -3.68
N LEU A 313 -0.68 -19.23 -3.49
CA LEU A 313 -1.41 -17.97 -3.26
C LEU A 313 -0.97 -17.28 -1.97
N ALA A 314 -0.73 -18.06 -0.92
CA ALA A 314 -0.30 -17.57 0.40
C ALA A 314 1.02 -16.77 0.38
N GLN A 315 1.81 -16.86 -0.70
CA GLN A 315 3.01 -16.07 -0.87
C GLN A 315 2.72 -14.56 -1.05
N THR A 316 1.50 -14.21 -1.47
CA THR A 316 1.02 -12.81 -1.54
C THR A 316 0.24 -12.46 -0.27
N PRO A 317 0.64 -11.45 0.52
CA PRO A 317 0.01 -11.14 1.80
C PRO A 317 -1.50 -10.89 1.75
N LEU A 318 -1.99 -10.21 0.70
CA LEU A 318 -3.43 -10.01 0.52
C LEU A 318 -4.18 -11.34 0.35
N LEU A 319 -3.66 -12.23 -0.48
CA LEU A 319 -4.27 -13.54 -0.71
C LEU A 319 -4.17 -14.43 0.53
N LEU A 320 -3.06 -14.37 1.26
CA LEU A 320 -2.94 -15.04 2.55
C LEU A 320 -3.99 -14.55 3.55
N THR A 321 -4.33 -13.25 3.53
CA THR A 321 -5.40 -12.70 4.36
C THR A 321 -6.75 -13.32 3.99
N PHE A 322 -7.07 -13.45 2.71
CA PHE A 322 -8.30 -14.12 2.27
C PHE A 322 -8.32 -15.60 2.62
N LEU A 323 -7.19 -16.30 2.47
CA LEU A 323 -7.07 -17.69 2.92
C LEU A 323 -7.34 -17.81 4.42
N CYS A 324 -6.77 -16.92 5.24
CA CYS A 324 -7.07 -16.92 6.67
C CYS A 324 -8.56 -16.67 6.95
N LEU A 325 -9.23 -15.78 6.22
CA LEU A 325 -10.67 -15.53 6.36
C LEU A 325 -11.52 -16.75 5.96
N VAL A 326 -11.20 -17.40 4.84
CA VAL A 326 -11.88 -18.62 4.37
C VAL A 326 -11.67 -19.77 5.36
N TYR A 327 -10.46 -19.89 5.91
CA TYR A 327 -10.13 -20.89 6.92
C TYR A 327 -10.85 -20.61 8.25
N ASP A 328 -10.97 -19.35 8.66
CA ASP A 328 -11.69 -18.97 9.88
C ASP A 328 -13.15 -19.43 9.82
N ASP A 329 -13.79 -19.26 8.67
CA ASP A 329 -15.19 -19.64 8.42
C ASP A 329 -15.38 -21.16 8.26
N SER A 330 -14.59 -21.80 7.39
CA SER A 330 -14.83 -23.19 6.98
C SER A 330 -13.89 -24.24 7.59
N GLN A 331 -12.82 -23.80 8.27
CA GLN A 331 -11.71 -24.65 8.73
C GLN A 331 -11.09 -25.52 7.64
N SER A 332 -11.23 -25.09 6.38
CA SER A 332 -10.75 -25.80 5.20
C SER A 332 -10.31 -24.81 4.12
N PHE A 333 -9.67 -25.32 3.06
CA PHE A 333 -9.42 -24.57 1.84
C PHE A 333 -10.05 -25.31 0.66
N PRO A 334 -10.52 -24.61 -0.37
CA PRO A 334 -10.78 -25.24 -1.66
C PRO A 334 -9.48 -25.85 -2.22
N LYS A 335 -9.56 -27.07 -2.75
CA LYS A 335 -8.41 -27.75 -3.38
C LYS A 335 -8.09 -27.18 -4.77
N ASN A 336 -9.07 -26.55 -5.42
CA ASN A 336 -8.93 -26.01 -6.77
C ASN A 336 -8.60 -24.51 -6.72
N ARG A 337 -7.52 -24.10 -7.41
CA ARG A 337 -7.11 -22.69 -7.55
C ARG A 337 -8.23 -21.82 -8.09
N ALA A 338 -8.96 -22.28 -9.10
CA ALA A 338 -10.05 -21.52 -9.69
C ALA A 338 -11.17 -21.24 -8.67
N VAL A 339 -11.45 -22.19 -7.78
CA VAL A 339 -12.42 -21.99 -6.69
C VAL A 339 -11.86 -21.03 -5.64
N LEU A 340 -10.58 -21.12 -5.28
CA LEU A 340 -9.94 -20.16 -4.37
C LEU A 340 -9.98 -18.72 -4.90
N TYR A 341 -9.70 -18.53 -6.18
CA TYR A 341 -9.83 -17.23 -6.83
C TYR A 341 -11.29 -16.80 -6.95
N GLY A 342 -12.20 -17.72 -7.24
CA GLY A 342 -13.65 -17.48 -7.25
C GLY A 342 -14.17 -16.99 -5.90
N ASP A 343 -13.84 -17.68 -4.81
CA ASP A 343 -14.23 -17.30 -3.45
C ASP A 343 -13.61 -15.96 -3.04
N ALA A 344 -12.35 -15.71 -3.40
CA ALA A 344 -11.70 -14.43 -3.14
C ALA A 344 -12.29 -13.29 -3.99
N LEU A 345 -12.63 -13.54 -5.25
CA LEU A 345 -13.28 -12.60 -6.14
C LEU A 345 -14.71 -12.31 -5.67
N ASP A 346 -15.44 -13.33 -5.23
CA ASP A 346 -16.75 -13.20 -4.61
C ASP A 346 -16.69 -12.32 -3.37
N ILE A 347 -15.70 -12.54 -2.49
CA ILE A 347 -15.46 -11.65 -1.35
C ILE A 347 -15.23 -10.23 -1.88
N LEU A 348 -14.26 -10.05 -2.79
CA LEU A 348 -13.87 -8.77 -3.39
C LEU A 348 -15.00 -8.03 -4.08
N LEU A 349 -15.92 -8.69 -4.77
CA LEU A 349 -16.98 -8.05 -5.53
C LEU A 349 -18.27 -7.90 -4.71
N LYS A 350 -18.71 -8.95 -4.00
CA LYS A 350 -19.99 -8.93 -3.27
C LYS A 350 -19.95 -8.00 -2.06
N ARG A 351 -18.87 -8.04 -1.26
CA ARG A 351 -18.76 -7.18 -0.07
C ARG A 351 -18.36 -5.75 -0.43
N TRP A 352 -17.65 -5.54 -1.54
CA TRP A 352 -17.33 -4.20 -2.05
C TRP A 352 -18.55 -3.49 -2.62
N ALA A 353 -19.36 -4.21 -3.40
CA ALA A 353 -20.66 -3.71 -3.84
C ALA A 353 -21.56 -3.37 -2.64
N ALA A 354 -21.51 -4.14 -1.55
CA ALA A 354 -22.26 -3.86 -0.33
C ALA A 354 -21.81 -2.57 0.39
N GLU A 355 -20.49 -2.33 0.51
CA GLU A 355 -19.95 -1.11 1.14
C GLU A 355 -20.19 0.16 0.28
N LYS A 356 -20.10 0.04 -1.05
CA LYS A 356 -20.25 1.17 -1.99
C LYS A 356 -21.69 1.49 -2.39
N ARG A 357 -22.63 0.53 -2.29
CA ARG A 357 -24.08 0.82 -2.44
C ARG A 357 -24.58 1.86 -1.43
N VAL A 358 -23.85 2.03 -0.31
CA VAL A 358 -24.12 3.09 0.68
C VAL A 358 -23.67 4.47 0.17
N ALA A 359 -22.66 4.53 -0.71
CA ALA A 359 -22.04 5.77 -1.23
C ALA A 359 -22.77 6.41 -2.44
N HIS A 360 -23.94 5.90 -2.85
CA HIS A 360 -24.85 6.53 -3.84
C HIS A 360 -24.29 6.79 -5.25
N ASP A 361 -23.22 6.12 -5.68
CA ASP A 361 -22.76 6.21 -7.08
C ASP A 361 -23.74 5.43 -7.98
N SER A 362 -24.40 6.10 -8.93
CA SER A 362 -25.51 5.54 -9.71
C SER A 362 -25.11 4.36 -10.59
N ILE A 363 -23.84 4.28 -10.97
CA ILE A 363 -23.28 3.23 -11.84
C ILE A 363 -23.38 1.84 -11.18
N TYR A 364 -23.16 1.71 -9.86
CA TYR A 364 -23.18 0.41 -9.16
C TYR A 364 -24.58 -0.07 -8.77
N LYS A 365 -25.62 0.74 -8.97
CA LYS A 365 -27.00 0.24 -8.92
C LYS A 365 -27.29 -0.66 -10.12
N ASP A 366 -26.69 -0.33 -11.26
CA ASP A 366 -27.00 -0.92 -12.56
C ASP A 366 -25.95 -1.95 -13.01
N LEU A 367 -24.68 -1.79 -12.61
CA LEU A 367 -23.64 -2.82 -12.76
C LEU A 367 -23.73 -3.84 -11.61
N THR A 368 -24.47 -4.93 -11.83
CA THR A 368 -24.54 -6.02 -10.84
C THR A 368 -23.23 -6.81 -10.76
N VAL A 369 -22.93 -7.41 -9.61
CA VAL A 369 -21.74 -8.26 -9.41
C VAL A 369 -21.64 -9.36 -10.46
N ALA A 370 -22.76 -10.04 -10.76
CA ALA A 370 -22.79 -11.08 -11.78
C ALA A 370 -22.47 -10.54 -13.19
N LEU A 371 -22.97 -9.34 -13.53
CA LEU A 371 -22.69 -8.71 -14.82
C LEU A 371 -21.21 -8.31 -14.93
N GLU A 372 -20.64 -7.79 -13.85
CA GLU A 372 -19.24 -7.43 -13.75
C GLU A 372 -18.31 -8.66 -13.84
N GLU A 373 -18.64 -9.75 -13.15
CA GLU A 373 -17.91 -11.03 -13.24
C GLU A 373 -17.89 -11.57 -14.68
N MET A 374 -19.04 -11.58 -15.35
CA MET A 374 -19.13 -12.03 -16.75
C MET A 374 -18.28 -11.15 -17.67
N MET A 375 -18.34 -9.83 -17.50
CA MET A 375 -17.56 -8.89 -18.31
C MET A 375 -16.06 -9.10 -18.14
N LEU A 376 -15.60 -9.19 -16.90
CA LEU A 376 -14.18 -9.41 -16.58
C LEU A 376 -13.71 -10.79 -17.07
N ALA A 377 -14.55 -11.82 -16.95
CA ALA A 377 -14.26 -13.15 -17.45
C ALA A 377 -14.12 -13.18 -18.98
N GLU A 378 -14.97 -12.46 -19.71
CA GLU A 378 -14.89 -12.39 -21.17
C GLU A 378 -13.61 -11.66 -21.63
N ILE A 379 -13.26 -10.54 -21.00
CA ILE A 379 -12.02 -9.80 -21.28
C ILE A 379 -10.81 -10.69 -21.01
N ALA A 380 -10.80 -11.37 -19.86
CA ALA A 380 -9.73 -12.30 -19.51
C ALA A 380 -9.62 -13.46 -20.51
N TYR A 381 -10.75 -14.04 -20.93
CA TYR A 381 -10.78 -15.12 -21.93
C TYR A 381 -10.21 -14.67 -23.28
N LYS A 382 -10.63 -13.50 -23.78
CA LYS A 382 -10.12 -12.93 -25.04
C LYS A 382 -8.61 -12.72 -25.00
N GLY A 383 -8.09 -12.17 -23.90
CA GLY A 383 -6.64 -12.04 -23.68
C GLY A 383 -5.92 -13.37 -23.65
N PHE A 384 -6.46 -14.33 -22.89
CA PHE A 384 -5.86 -15.65 -22.75
C PHE A 384 -5.75 -16.36 -24.10
N HIS A 385 -6.81 -16.34 -24.90
CA HIS A 385 -6.83 -16.92 -26.25
C HIS A 385 -5.81 -16.24 -27.17
N ALA A 386 -5.65 -14.92 -27.06
CA ALA A 386 -4.67 -14.13 -27.80
C ALA A 386 -3.23 -14.22 -27.23
N LYS A 387 -3.02 -14.94 -26.12
CA LYS A 387 -1.77 -14.92 -25.32
C LYS A 387 -1.33 -13.51 -24.91
N GLN A 388 -2.29 -12.60 -24.82
CA GLN A 388 -2.09 -11.20 -24.49
C GLN A 388 -2.54 -10.98 -23.03
N LEU A 389 -1.59 -10.61 -22.17
CA LEU A 389 -1.86 -10.31 -20.75
C LEU A 389 -2.00 -8.79 -20.51
N PHE A 390 -1.71 -7.98 -21.51
CA PHE A 390 -1.68 -6.53 -21.42
C PHE A 390 -2.49 -5.93 -22.57
N PHE A 391 -3.48 -5.11 -22.26
CA PHE A 391 -4.45 -4.57 -23.22
C PHE A 391 -4.43 -3.06 -23.23
N SER A 392 -4.54 -2.41 -24.38
CA SER A 392 -4.65 -0.95 -24.33
C SER A 392 -5.92 -0.45 -23.60
N ARG A 393 -5.93 0.80 -23.09
CA ARG A 393 -7.19 1.41 -22.55
C ARG A 393 -8.27 1.38 -23.60
N SER A 394 -7.92 1.70 -24.85
CA SER A 394 -8.79 1.58 -26.02
C SER A 394 -9.28 0.15 -26.27
N GLU A 395 -8.43 -0.87 -26.09
CA GLU A 395 -8.82 -2.28 -26.25
C GLU A 395 -9.79 -2.74 -25.17
N ILE A 396 -9.52 -2.44 -23.89
CA ILE A 396 -10.45 -2.77 -22.81
C ILE A 396 -11.76 -2.02 -23.00
N MET A 397 -11.70 -0.74 -23.37
CA MET A 397 -12.88 0.07 -23.66
C MET A 397 -13.73 -0.51 -24.79
N ALA A 398 -13.10 -0.96 -25.88
CA ALA A 398 -13.78 -1.61 -26.98
C ALA A 398 -14.46 -2.91 -26.51
N GLN A 399 -13.76 -3.73 -25.72
CA GLN A 399 -14.30 -4.98 -25.19
C GLN A 399 -15.45 -4.76 -24.21
N ILE A 400 -15.36 -3.76 -23.32
CA ILE A 400 -16.45 -3.38 -22.40
C ILE A 400 -17.67 -2.91 -23.18
N ARG A 401 -17.49 -2.03 -24.16
CA ARG A 401 -18.60 -1.53 -25.00
C ARG A 401 -19.24 -2.65 -25.80
N GLU A 402 -18.44 -3.55 -26.36
CA GLU A 402 -18.91 -4.75 -27.06
C GLU A 402 -19.71 -5.67 -26.12
N PHE A 403 -19.19 -5.94 -24.93
CA PHE A 403 -19.87 -6.75 -23.92
C PHE A 403 -21.23 -6.13 -23.53
N LEU A 404 -21.25 -4.84 -23.18
CA LEU A 404 -22.47 -4.14 -22.79
C LEU A 404 -23.50 -4.08 -23.92
N ALA A 405 -23.06 -3.97 -25.17
CA ALA A 405 -23.96 -3.97 -26.34
C ALA A 405 -24.56 -5.35 -26.63
N ASN A 406 -23.77 -6.41 -26.45
CA ASN A 406 -24.15 -7.78 -26.79
C ASN A 406 -24.87 -8.52 -25.64
N ASN A 407 -24.73 -8.06 -24.40
CA ASN A 407 -25.35 -8.69 -23.25
C ASN A 407 -26.76 -8.12 -22.98
N LEU A 408 -27.79 -8.92 -23.21
CA LEU A 408 -29.20 -8.54 -23.01
C LEU A 408 -29.53 -8.11 -21.57
N ASN A 409 -28.75 -8.59 -20.59
CA ASN A 409 -28.92 -8.26 -19.17
C ASN A 409 -28.16 -6.99 -18.76
N ALA A 410 -27.39 -6.39 -19.66
CA ALA A 410 -26.70 -5.13 -19.40
C ALA A 410 -27.66 -3.93 -19.63
N PRO A 411 -27.78 -3.01 -18.66
CA PRO A 411 -28.52 -1.77 -18.85
C PRO A 411 -27.93 -0.94 -20.00
N LYS A 412 -28.77 -0.62 -21.00
CA LYS A 412 -28.34 0.05 -22.25
C LYS A 412 -27.79 1.48 -22.07
N HIS A 413 -28.02 2.09 -20.91
CA HIS A 413 -27.53 3.42 -20.56
C HIS A 413 -26.19 3.42 -19.81
N LEU A 414 -25.61 2.25 -19.53
CA LEU A 414 -24.28 2.17 -18.95
C LEU A 414 -23.23 2.69 -19.95
N ASP A 415 -22.49 3.70 -19.51
CA ASP A 415 -21.39 4.27 -20.26
C ASP A 415 -20.11 3.48 -19.98
N GLY A 416 -19.54 2.84 -21.01
CA GLY A 416 -18.31 2.06 -20.89
C GLY A 416 -17.14 2.87 -20.31
N ASP A 417 -17.08 4.19 -20.56
CA ASP A 417 -16.01 5.06 -20.05
C ASP A 417 -16.15 5.24 -18.53
N LYS A 418 -17.38 5.32 -18.03
CA LYS A 418 -17.65 5.37 -16.60
C LYS A 418 -17.41 4.02 -15.92
N VAL A 419 -17.71 2.92 -16.61
CA VAL A 419 -17.46 1.55 -16.12
C VAL A 419 -15.96 1.26 -15.99
N ILE A 420 -15.14 1.64 -16.96
CA ILE A 420 -13.69 1.42 -16.87
C ILE A 420 -13.06 2.25 -15.74
N ASP A 421 -13.50 3.50 -15.56
CA ASP A 421 -12.98 4.37 -14.52
C ASP A 421 -13.42 3.87 -13.13
N ALA A 422 -14.65 3.36 -12.99
CA ALA A 422 -15.15 2.67 -11.80
C ALA A 422 -14.26 1.48 -11.38
N ILE A 423 -14.01 0.55 -12.32
CA ILE A 423 -13.23 -0.68 -12.06
C ILE A 423 -11.75 -0.37 -11.81
N ARG A 424 -11.17 0.60 -12.55
CA ARG A 424 -9.75 0.97 -12.44
C ARG A 424 -9.45 1.76 -11.16
N ILE A 425 -10.23 2.81 -10.89
CA ILE A 425 -9.94 3.78 -9.81
C ILE A 425 -10.37 3.24 -8.45
N GLN A 426 -11.49 2.50 -8.39
CA GLN A 426 -12.10 2.18 -7.10
C GLN A 426 -11.93 0.73 -6.64
N GLN A 427 -11.74 -0.23 -7.55
CA GLN A 427 -11.58 -1.66 -7.21
C GLN A 427 -10.16 -2.16 -7.41
N GLY A 428 -9.38 -1.53 -8.30
CA GLY A 428 -8.02 -1.96 -8.60
C GLY A 428 -7.91 -3.32 -9.30
N ILE A 429 -9.02 -3.82 -9.87
CA ILE A 429 -9.10 -5.12 -10.58
C ILE A 429 -8.43 -5.04 -11.95
N LEU A 430 -8.59 -3.92 -12.66
CA LEU A 430 -7.86 -3.61 -13.89
C LEU A 430 -6.81 -2.54 -13.58
N VAL A 431 -5.56 -2.82 -13.91
CA VAL A 431 -4.40 -2.01 -13.53
C VAL A 431 -3.72 -1.47 -14.77
N GLU A 432 -3.49 -0.16 -14.85
CA GLU A 432 -2.69 0.44 -15.93
C GLU A 432 -1.19 0.11 -15.71
N ARG A 433 -0.57 -0.56 -16.68
CA ARG A 433 0.79 -1.12 -16.67
C ARG A 433 1.75 -0.31 -17.55
N ALA A 434 1.23 0.40 -18.54
CA ALA A 434 1.93 1.41 -19.35
C ALA A 434 0.90 2.42 -19.84
N ARG A 435 1.33 3.55 -20.44
CA ARG A 435 0.41 4.56 -20.98
C ARG A 435 -0.60 3.88 -21.90
N SER A 436 -1.88 3.93 -21.50
CA SER A 436 -2.96 3.28 -22.22
C SER A 436 -2.78 1.77 -22.34
N VAL A 437 -2.23 1.05 -21.35
CA VAL A 437 -2.12 -0.43 -21.30
C VAL A 437 -2.55 -0.93 -19.91
N LEU A 438 -3.41 -1.94 -19.83
CA LEU A 438 -4.15 -2.44 -18.68
C LEU A 438 -3.98 -3.97 -18.55
N SER A 439 -3.95 -4.53 -17.34
CA SER A 439 -4.02 -5.99 -17.10
C SER A 439 -4.87 -6.31 -15.87
N ALA A 440 -5.26 -7.58 -15.69
CA ALA A 440 -5.93 -8.01 -14.46
C ALA A 440 -4.99 -7.97 -13.23
N ALA A 441 -5.57 -7.73 -12.06
CA ALA A 441 -4.89 -7.75 -10.77
C ALA A 441 -4.65 -9.21 -10.32
N GLY A 442 -3.61 -9.85 -10.86
CA GLY A 442 -3.26 -11.21 -10.46
C GLY A 442 -2.60 -12.09 -11.53
N ASP A 443 -2.47 -11.61 -12.78
CA ASP A 443 -1.94 -12.37 -13.93
C ASP A 443 -0.48 -12.88 -13.81
N GLY A 444 0.14 -12.74 -12.64
CA GLY A 444 1.46 -13.28 -12.32
C GLY A 444 1.49 -14.71 -11.79
N GLN A 445 0.34 -15.34 -11.54
CA GLN A 445 0.28 -16.69 -10.96
C GLN A 445 -0.56 -17.63 -11.84
N ARG A 446 0.10 -18.22 -12.86
CA ARG A 446 -0.45 -19.33 -13.64
C ARG A 446 -0.58 -20.61 -12.81
#